data_AF-A0A645GVQ3-F1
#
_entry.id   AF-A0A645GVQ3-F1
#
_cell.length_a   1.000
_cell.length_b   1.000
_cell.length_c   1.000
_cell.angle_alpha   90.00
_cell.angle_beta   90.00
_cell.angle_gamma   90.00
#
_symmetry.space_group_name_H-M   'P 1'
#
loop_
_entity.id
_entity.type
_entity.pdbx_description
1 polymer ?
#
loop_
_entity_poly.entity_id
_entity_poly.type
_entity_poly.pdbx_seq_one_letter_code
_entity_poly.pdbx_strand_id
1 'polypeptide(L)' 'MAETGQTAYYYNTKKRSNDVNYDEVLDTYGIAFVPILIKLEDGKAVGSVNLDTVADLPTLLAEE' A
#
# COMPACT_ATOMS: atom_id res chain seq x y z
N MET A 1 -7.70 -13.30 23.49
CA MET A 1 -6.73 -13.06 22.42
C MET A 1 -7.39 -12.01 21.54
N ALA A 2 -6.92 -10.76 21.60
CA ALA A 2 -7.44 -9.74 20.70
C ALA A 2 -7.00 -10.12 19.29
N GLU A 3 -7.92 -10.11 18.34
CA GLU A 3 -7.54 -10.17 16.92
C GLU A 3 -6.68 -8.94 16.65
N THR A 4 -5.37 -9.12 16.51
CA THR A 4 -4.45 -8.09 15.98
C THR A 4 -4.63 -8.01 14.46
N GLY A 5 -5.89 -7.88 14.03
CA GLY A 5 -6.29 -7.96 12.63
C GLY A 5 -5.94 -6.66 11.91
N GLN A 6 -4.86 -6.68 11.14
CA GLN A 6 -4.55 -5.57 10.23
C GLN A 6 -5.57 -5.59 9.07
N THR A 7 -6.15 -4.42 8.78
CA THR A 7 -7.07 -4.27 7.66
C THR A 7 -6.27 -3.93 6.40
N ALA A 8 -6.44 -4.73 5.34
CA ALA A 8 -5.86 -4.48 4.03
C ALA A 8 -6.94 -4.04 3.03
N TYR A 9 -6.66 -2.96 2.30
CA TYR A 9 -7.51 -2.50 1.21
C TYR A 9 -6.87 -2.82 -0.13
N TYR A 10 -7.69 -3.23 -1.11
CA TYR A 10 -7.24 -3.49 -2.47
C TYR A 10 -7.65 -2.35 -3.41
N TYR A 11 -6.67 -1.77 -4.09
CA TYR A 11 -6.87 -0.76 -5.12
C TYR A 11 -6.35 -1.27 -6.46
N ASN A 12 -7.24 -1.35 -7.45
CA ASN A 12 -6.88 -1.80 -8.80
C ASN A 12 -6.55 -0.59 -9.68
N THR A 13 -5.25 -0.30 -9.82
CA THR A 13 -4.74 0.82 -10.63
C THR A 13 -5.20 0.76 -12.08
N LYS A 14 -5.23 -0.44 -12.68
CA LYS A 14 -5.68 -0.63 -14.08
C LYS A 14 -7.14 -0.23 -14.31
N LYS A 15 -8.03 -0.48 -13.34
CA LYS A 15 -9.45 -0.08 -13.44
C LYS A 15 -9.67 1.42 -13.20
N ARG A 16 -8.70 2.08 -12.57
CA ARG A 16 -8.80 3.45 -12.06
C ARG A 16 -7.88 4.43 -12.80
N SER A 17 -7.20 3.98 -13.85
CA SER A 17 -6.25 4.78 -14.64
C SER A 17 -6.86 6.00 -15.35
N ASN A 18 -8.19 6.10 -15.40
CA ASN A 18 -8.91 7.23 -16.00
C ASN A 18 -9.53 8.16 -14.94
N ASP A 19 -9.33 7.88 -13.65
CA ASP A 19 -9.79 8.77 -12.60
C ASP A 19 -8.99 10.09 -12.68
N VAL A 20 -9.68 11.21 -12.52
CA VAL A 20 -9.10 12.56 -12.69
C VAL A 20 -7.89 12.83 -11.78
N ASN A 21 -7.84 12.17 -10.64
CA ASN A 21 -6.79 12.31 -9.63
C ASN A 21 -5.81 11.12 -9.61
N TYR A 22 -5.82 10.26 -10.63
CA TYR A 22 -5.00 9.05 -10.65
C TYR A 22 -3.51 9.36 -10.44
N ASP A 23 -2.93 10.24 -11.25
CA ASP A 23 -1.51 10.61 -11.14
C ASP A 23 -1.18 11.31 -9.81
N GLU A 24 -2.08 12.16 -9.30
CA GLU A 24 -1.91 12.83 -8.00
C GLU A 24 -1.85 11.82 -6.85
N VAL A 25 -2.71 10.80 -6.87
CA VAL A 25 -2.72 9.74 -5.86
C VAL A 25 -1.44 8.90 -5.95
N LEU A 26 -0.99 8.54 -7.16
CA LEU A 26 0.27 7.80 -7.30
C LEU A 26 1.46 8.60 -6.76
N ASP A 27 1.53 9.90 -7.06
CA ASP A 27 2.59 10.79 -6.56
C ASP A 27 2.55 10.94 -5.04
N THR A 28 1.36 11.18 -4.47
CA THR A 28 1.14 11.34 -3.02
C THR A 28 1.66 10.14 -2.22
N TYR A 29 1.51 8.93 -2.75
CA TYR A 29 1.95 7.69 -2.10
C TYR A 29 3.28 7.14 -2.66
N GLY A 30 3.97 7.89 -3.53
CA GLY A 30 5.27 7.51 -4.10
C GLY A 30 5.25 6.22 -4.92
N ILE A 31 4.14 5.95 -5.62
CA ILE A 31 3.93 4.68 -6.33
C ILE A 31 4.60 4.73 -7.71
N ALA A 32 5.82 4.19 -7.79
CA ALA A 32 6.56 4.08 -9.06
C ALA A 32 6.28 2.79 -9.84
N PHE A 33 5.74 1.76 -9.19
CA PHE A 33 5.46 0.46 -9.81
C PHE A 33 4.30 -0.25 -9.10
N VAL A 34 3.73 -1.25 -9.78
CA VAL A 34 2.69 -2.15 -9.24
C VAL A 34 3.02 -3.59 -9.62
N PRO A 35 2.65 -4.61 -8.82
CA PRO A 35 1.92 -4.52 -7.55
C PRO A 35 2.79 -4.07 -6.36
N ILE A 36 2.21 -3.27 -5.47
CA ILE A 36 2.85 -2.77 -4.26
C ILE A 36 1.87 -2.83 -3.09
N LEU A 37 2.36 -3.10 -1.89
CA LEU A 37 1.61 -2.94 -0.65
C LEU A 37 2.17 -1.73 0.10
N ILE A 38 1.29 -0.87 0.60
CA ILE A 38 1.65 0.36 1.31
C ILE A 38 1.01 0.30 2.70
N LYS A 39 1.82 0.48 3.74
CA LYS A 39 1.34 0.65 5.11
C LYS A 39 0.95 2.11 5.30
N LEU A 40 -0.26 2.32 5.79
CA LEU A 40 -0.81 3.63 6.09
C LEU A 40 -0.98 3.80 7.59
N GLU A 41 -0.58 4.95 8.12
CA GLU A 41 -0.87 5.39 9.49
C GLU A 41 -1.43 6.82 9.42
N ASP A 42 -2.62 7.03 10.00
CA ASP A 42 -3.36 8.31 9.93
C ASP A 42 -3.46 8.90 8.51
N GLY A 43 -3.65 8.02 7.52
CA GLY A 43 -3.78 8.39 6.10
C GLY A 43 -2.47 8.72 5.39
N LYS A 44 -1.31 8.49 6.02
CA LYS A 44 0.02 8.74 5.44
C LYS A 44 0.75 7.43 5.18
N ALA A 45 1.49 7.35 4.07
CA ALA A 45 2.39 6.22 3.81
C ALA A 45 3.57 6.25 4.79
N VAL A 46 3.73 5.16 5.53
CA VAL A 46 4.84 4.95 6.48
C VAL A 46 5.78 3.83 6.06
N GLY A 47 5.39 3.04 5.05
CA GLY A 47 6.23 2.02 4.46
C GLY A 47 5.58 1.39 3.23
N SER A 48 6.37 0.76 2.39
CA SER A 48 5.88 0.01 1.24
C SER A 48 6.76 -1.18 0.92
N VAL A 49 6.18 -2.19 0.28
CA VAL A 49 6.89 -3.39 -0.18
C VAL A 49 6.45 -3.76 -1.58
N ASN A 50 7.42 -4.11 -2.41
CA ASN A 50 7.14 -4.75 -3.69
C ASN A 50 6.56 -6.15 -3.46
N LEU A 51 5.35 -6.37 -3.96
CA LEU A 51 4.68 -7.66 -3.79
C LEU A 51 5.20 -8.74 -4.74
N ASP A 52 6.06 -8.43 -5.71
CA ASP A 52 6.78 -9.45 -6.48
C ASP A 52 7.84 -10.16 -5.62
N THR A 53 8.43 -9.48 -4.62
CA THR A 53 9.55 -10.04 -3.85
C THR A 53 9.16 -10.55 -2.47
N VAL A 54 8.02 -10.13 -1.90
CA VAL A 54 7.38 -10.49 -0.60
C VAL A 54 8.27 -10.68 0.66
N ALA A 55 9.59 -10.59 0.55
CA ALA A 55 10.56 -10.88 1.59
C ALA A 55 10.44 -9.88 2.75
N ASP A 56 10.13 -8.63 2.44
CA ASP A 56 10.00 -7.55 3.41
C ASP A 56 8.56 -7.41 3.96
N LEU A 57 7.62 -8.25 3.51
CA LEU A 57 6.23 -8.19 3.97
C LEU A 57 6.11 -8.43 5.50
N PRO A 58 6.77 -9.44 6.11
CA PRO A 58 6.69 -9.64 7.56
C PRO A 58 7.23 -8.44 8.35
N THR A 59 8.32 -7.82 7.87
CA THR A 59 8.91 -6.63 8.49
C THR A 59 7.96 -5.44 8.41
N LEU A 60 7.30 -5.25 7.27
CA LEU A 60 6.35 -4.17 7.07
C LEU A 60 5.09 -4.32 7.94
N LEU A 61 4.63 -5.55 8.14
CA LEU A 61 3.44 -5.87 8.93
C LEU A 61 3.75 -6.04 10.43
N ALA A 62 5.00 -5.95 10.86
CA ALA A 62 5.30 -5.97 12.29
C ALA A 62 4.64 -4.75 12.98
N GLU A 63 3.93 -5.01 14.07
CA GLU A 63 3.50 -3.97 15.00
C GLU A 63 4.75 -3.46 15.75
N GLU A 64 4.86 -2.15 15.96
CA GLU A 64 5.92 -1.56 16.81
C GLU A 64 5.69 -1.86 18.30
#